data_AF-A0A3N5VED6-F1
#
_entry.id   AF-A0A3N5VED6-F1
#
_cell.length_a   1.000
_cell.length_b   1.000
_cell.length_c   1.000
_cell.angle_alpha   90.00
_cell.angle_beta   90.00
_cell.angle_gamma   90.00
#
_symmetry.space_group_name_H-M   'P 1'
#
loop_
_entity.id
_entity.type
_entity.pdbx_description
1 polymer ?
#
loop_
_entity_poly.entity_id
_entity_poly.type
_entity_poly.pdbx_seq_one_letter_code
_entity_poly.pdbx_strand_id
1 'polypeptide(L)'
;ILFPLILLFCLIGVYSLNNKISEIGLMLCFGVLGYLMKKFKFDGAPLILAMVLGPLMDKALRQSLIMSGGDPGIFLESAICLTLFGVVAIILFVLPLLPAIGRFRNKVGEAEEQA
;
A
#
# COMPACT_ATOMS: atom_id res chain seq x y z
N ILE A 1 -18.23 16.01 -20.22
CA ILE A 1 -18.91 17.01 -19.36
C ILE A 1 -19.10 16.51 -17.92
N LEU A 2 -19.40 15.23 -17.69
CA LEU A 2 -19.55 14.67 -16.32
C LEU A 2 -18.27 14.71 -15.48
N PHE A 3 -17.11 14.41 -16.08
CA PHE A 3 -15.82 14.34 -15.36
C PHE A 3 -15.44 15.63 -14.59
N PRO A 4 -15.45 16.83 -15.20
CA PRO A 4 -15.14 18.07 -14.48
C PRO A 4 -16.21 18.41 -13.42
N LEU A 5 -17.49 18.04 -13.64
CA LEU A 5 -18.55 18.22 -12.65
C LEU A 5 -18.30 17.37 -11.39
N ILE A 6 -17.93 16.10 -11.58
CA ILE A 6 -17.60 15.17 -10.48
C ILE A 6 -16.39 15.67 -9.71
N LEU A 7 -15.33 16.11 -10.40
CA LEU A 7 -14.16 16.69 -9.74
C LEU A 7 -14.52 17.91 -8.89
N LEU A 8 -15.34 18.82 -9.42
CA LEU A 8 -15.76 20.02 -8.71
C LEU A 8 -16.58 19.66 -7.45
N PHE A 9 -17.47 18.68 -7.54
CA PHE A 9 -18.20 18.14 -6.39
C PHE A 9 -17.28 17.50 -5.33
N CYS A 10 -16.30 16.69 -5.75
CA CYS A 10 -15.37 16.07 -4.81
C CYS A 10 -14.46 17.09 -4.11
N LEU A 11 -14.05 18.15 -4.81
CA LEU A 11 -13.27 19.26 -4.22
C LEU A 11 -14.08 20.00 -3.15
N ILE A 12 -15.35 20.32 -3.44
CA ILE A 12 -16.26 20.95 -2.48
C ILE A 12 -16.50 20.01 -1.28
N GLY A 13 -16.70 18.72 -1.53
CA GLY A 13 -16.94 17.72 -0.49
C GLY A 13 -15.79 17.63 0.51
N VAL A 14 -14.54 17.53 0.03
CA VAL A 14 -13.36 17.47 0.90
C VAL A 14 -13.15 18.78 1.65
N TYR A 15 -13.37 19.92 1.00
CA TYR A 15 -13.24 21.22 1.65
C TYR A 15 -14.25 21.40 2.80
N SER A 16 -15.48 20.89 2.64
CA SER A 16 -16.56 21.04 3.63
C SER A 16 -16.28 20.33 4.96
N LEU A 17 -15.51 19.24 4.96
CA LEU A 17 -15.29 18.43 6.16
C LEU A 17 -14.45 19.14 7.23
N ASN A 18 -13.30 19.69 6.82
CA ASN A 18 -12.35 20.29 7.76
C ASN A 18 -11.97 21.74 7.43
N ASN A 19 -12.50 22.33 6.34
CA ASN A 19 -12.10 23.66 5.83
C ASN A 19 -10.58 23.84 5.65
N LYS A 20 -9.84 22.73 5.46
CA LYS A 20 -8.39 22.73 5.28
C LYS A 20 -8.04 22.60 3.80
N ILE A 21 -7.37 23.61 3.26
CA ILE A 21 -6.82 23.59 1.89
C ILE A 21 -5.85 22.41 1.67
N SER A 22 -5.14 21.97 2.72
CA SER A 22 -4.19 20.86 2.64
C SER A 22 -4.85 19.52 2.28
N GLU A 23 -6.09 19.29 2.68
CA GLU A 23 -6.83 18.06 2.36
C GLU A 23 -7.22 18.00 0.88
N ILE A 24 -7.49 19.16 0.27
CA ILE A 24 -7.69 19.29 -1.19
C ILE A 24 -6.41 18.89 -1.93
N GLY A 25 -5.26 19.37 -1.48
CA GLY A 25 -3.95 19.01 -2.06
C GLY A 25 -3.67 17.51 -1.96
N LEU A 26 -3.98 16.90 -0.81
CA LEU A 26 -3.85 15.47 -0.61
C LEU A 26 -4.79 14.67 -1.52
N MET A 27 -6.05 15.08 -1.65
CA MET A 27 -7.03 14.47 -2.53
C MET A 27 -6.62 14.53 -4.01
N LEU A 28 -6.10 15.68 -4.48
CA LEU A 28 -5.56 15.79 -5.83
C LEU A 28 -4.33 14.91 -6.03
N CYS A 29 -3.44 14.83 -5.04
CA CYS A 29 -2.28 13.95 -5.06
C CYS A 29 -2.70 12.47 -5.23
N PHE A 30 -3.61 11.98 -4.39
CA PHE A 30 -4.13 10.61 -4.50
C PHE A 30 -4.94 10.39 -5.79
N GLY A 31 -5.64 11.40 -6.31
CA GLY A 31 -6.33 11.33 -7.61
C GLY A 31 -5.35 11.14 -8.78
N VAL A 32 -4.24 11.87 -8.78
CA VAL A 32 -3.15 11.69 -9.75
C VAL A 32 -2.51 10.31 -9.57
N LEU A 33 -2.26 9.89 -8.33
CA LEU A 33 -1.68 8.59 -8.02
C LEU A 33 -2.56 7.44 -8.53
N GLY A 34 -3.88 7.52 -8.32
CA GLY A 34 -4.85 6.57 -8.87
C GLY A 34 -4.89 6.56 -10.41
N TYR A 35 -4.73 7.73 -11.05
CA TYR A 35 -4.59 7.80 -12.51
C TYR A 35 -3.31 7.11 -12.99
N LEU A 36 -2.19 7.30 -12.30
CA LEU A 36 -0.93 6.59 -12.58
C LEU A 36 -1.12 5.08 -12.44
N MET A 37 -1.77 4.62 -11.37
CA MET A 37 -2.02 3.20 -11.14
C MET A 37 -2.83 2.57 -12.28
N LYS A 38 -3.86 3.29 -12.78
CA LYS A 38 -4.61 2.86 -13.96
C LYS A 38 -3.74 2.82 -15.22
N LYS A 39 -2.83 3.79 -15.40
CA LYS A 39 -1.90 3.83 -16.54
C LYS A 39 -0.91 2.67 -16.54
N PHE A 40 -0.47 2.22 -15.37
CA PHE A 40 0.43 1.08 -15.21
C PHE A 40 -0.28 -0.29 -15.24
N LYS A 41 -1.60 -0.33 -15.46
CA LYS A 41 -2.41 -1.56 -15.45
C LYS A 41 -2.19 -2.40 -14.20
N PHE A 42 -2.10 -1.76 -13.03
CA PHE A 42 -2.10 -2.51 -11.79
C PHE A 42 -3.43 -3.23 -11.63
N ASP A 43 -3.34 -4.49 -11.23
CA ASP A 43 -4.49 -5.30 -10.85
C ASP A 43 -5.20 -4.67 -9.64
N GLY A 44 -6.53 -4.69 -9.66
CA GLY A 44 -7.36 -4.15 -8.59
C GLY A 44 -7.32 -5.03 -7.33
N ALA A 45 -7.08 -6.33 -7.45
CA ALA A 45 -7.07 -7.24 -6.31
C ALA A 45 -5.99 -6.89 -5.25
N PRO A 46 -4.71 -6.64 -5.62
CA PRO A 46 -3.69 -6.16 -4.70
C PRO A 46 -4.03 -4.82 -4.03
N LEU A 47 -4.76 -3.94 -4.71
CA LEU A 47 -5.11 -2.61 -4.21
C LEU A 47 -6.15 -2.71 -3.08
N ILE A 48 -7.12 -3.60 -3.24
CA ILE A 48 -8.10 -3.92 -2.19
C ILE A 48 -7.40 -4.59 -1.01
N LEU A 49 -6.49 -5.54 -1.27
CA LEU A 49 -5.71 -6.19 -0.22
C LEU A 49 -4.90 -5.17 0.59
N ALA A 50 -4.21 -4.24 -0.09
CA ALA A 50 -3.45 -3.17 0.56
C ALA A 50 -4.34 -2.26 1.42
N MET A 51 -5.57 -1.96 0.98
CA MET A 51 -6.53 -1.17 1.75
C MET A 51 -6.90 -1.86 3.07
N VAL A 52 -7.08 -3.19 3.07
CA VAL A 52 -7.41 -3.96 4.27
C VAL A 52 -6.20 -4.15 5.17
N LEU A 53 -5.02 -4.41 4.59
CA LEU A 53 -3.79 -4.62 5.33
C LEU A 53 -3.25 -3.33 5.94
N GLY A 54 -3.45 -2.17 5.31
CA GLY A 54 -3.02 -0.87 5.80
C GLY A 54 -3.38 -0.59 7.27
N PRO A 55 -4.67 -0.61 7.67
CA PRO A 55 -5.06 -0.38 9.06
C PRO A 55 -4.59 -1.48 10.01
N LEU A 56 -4.43 -2.73 9.54
CA LEU A 56 -3.86 -3.80 10.36
C LEU A 56 -2.39 -3.54 10.67
N MET A 57 -1.64 -3.08 9.67
CA MET A 57 -0.24 -2.69 9.82
C MET A 57 -0.08 -1.49 10.74
N ASP A 58 -0.91 -0.44 10.59
CA ASP A 58 -0.85 0.74 11.47
C ASP A 58 -1.14 0.37 12.92
N LYS A 59 -2.14 -0.50 13.17
CA LYS A 59 -2.43 -1.02 14.51
C LYS A 59 -1.27 -1.80 15.10
N ALA A 60 -0.69 -2.72 14.34
CA ALA A 60 0.46 -3.51 14.81
C ALA A 60 1.68 -2.63 15.10
N LEU A 61 1.96 -1.65 14.25
CA LEU A 61 3.05 -0.69 14.41
C LEU A 61 2.82 0.19 15.65
N ARG A 62 1.61 0.71 15.85
CA ARG A 62 1.29 1.48 17.07
C ARG A 62 1.40 0.62 18.32
N GLN A 63 0.91 -0.60 18.27
CA GLN A 63 0.97 -1.53 19.40
C GLN A 63 2.43 -1.83 19.79
N SER A 64 3.31 -2.08 18.83
CA SER A 64 4.73 -2.34 19.10
C SER A 64 5.43 -1.10 19.67
N LEU A 65 5.18 0.09 19.12
CA LEU A 65 5.75 1.33 19.63
C LEU A 65 5.27 1.68 21.04
N ILE A 66 3.98 1.47 21.34
CA ILE A 66 3.44 1.66 22.69
C ILE A 66 4.10 0.68 23.67
N MET A 67 4.25 -0.59 23.28
CA MET A 67 4.87 -1.61 24.12
C MET A 67 6.36 -1.35 24.38
N SER A 68 7.02 -0.63 23.47
CA SER A 68 8.40 -0.17 23.59
C SER A 68 8.59 1.12 24.40
N GLY A 69 7.52 1.81 24.78
CA GLY A 69 7.64 3.16 25.37
C GLY A 69 7.96 4.26 24.36
N GLY A 70 7.72 4.03 23.07
CA GLY A 70 7.87 5.01 22.01
C GLY A 70 9.22 5.05 21.29
N ASP A 71 10.16 4.16 21.65
CA ASP A 71 11.46 4.10 21.00
C ASP A 71 11.43 3.24 19.71
N PRO A 72 11.70 3.79 18.52
CA PRO A 72 11.72 3.02 17.28
C PRO A 72 12.93 2.07 17.18
N GLY A 73 13.91 2.17 18.08
CA GLY A 73 15.07 1.28 18.16
C GLY A 73 14.72 -0.16 18.48
N ILE A 74 13.53 -0.45 19.03
CA ILE A 74 13.11 -1.83 19.31
C ILE A 74 13.07 -2.75 18.10
N PHE A 75 12.88 -2.20 16.89
CA PHE A 75 12.91 -3.02 15.68
C PHE A 75 14.32 -3.55 15.38
N LEU A 76 15.36 -2.85 15.84
CA LEU A 76 16.77 -3.24 15.68
C LEU A 76 17.31 -3.96 16.92
N GLU A 77 16.87 -3.59 18.11
CA GLU A 77 17.30 -4.22 19.37
C GLU A 77 16.62 -5.57 19.61
N SER A 78 15.39 -5.76 19.11
CA SER A 78 14.70 -7.04 19.23
C SER A 78 15.30 -8.06 18.27
N ALA A 79 16.02 -9.04 18.81
CA ALA A 79 16.58 -10.16 18.04
C ALA A 79 15.53 -10.89 17.16
N ILE A 80 14.27 -10.91 17.60
CA ILE A 80 13.14 -11.51 16.87
C ILE A 80 12.75 -10.66 15.65
N CYS A 81 12.73 -9.33 15.78
CA CYS A 81 12.45 -8.43 14.65
C CYS A 81 13.57 -8.48 13.61
N LEU A 82 14.82 -8.47 14.06
CA LEU A 82 15.99 -8.46 13.17
C LEU A 82 16.11 -9.77 12.39
N THR A 83 15.84 -10.92 13.03
CA THR A 83 15.80 -12.22 12.35
C THR A 83 14.64 -12.32 11.35
N LEU A 84 13.43 -11.89 11.71
CA LEU A 84 12.29 -11.88 10.79
C LEU A 84 12.52 -10.97 9.58
N PHE A 85 12.98 -9.73 9.80
CA PHE A 85 13.31 -8.80 8.71
C PHE A 85 14.42 -9.36 7.81
N GLY A 86 15.47 -9.93 8.41
CA GLY A 86 16.57 -10.56 7.67
C GLY A 86 16.09 -11.71 6.80
N VAL A 87 15.28 -12.62 7.33
CA VAL A 87 14.73 -13.75 6.59
C VAL A 87 13.83 -13.28 5.44
N VAL A 88 12.91 -12.34 5.70
CA VAL A 88 12.03 -11.80 4.65
C VAL A 88 12.83 -11.07 3.57
N ALA A 89 13.85 -10.29 3.95
CA ALA A 89 14.71 -9.60 3.00
C ALA A 89 15.50 -10.59 2.13
N ILE A 90 16.06 -11.64 2.73
CA ILE A 90 16.76 -12.70 1.99
C ILE A 90 15.81 -13.41 1.04
N ILE A 91 14.61 -13.78 1.49
CA ILE A 91 13.57 -14.41 0.68
C ILE A 91 13.24 -13.51 -0.52
N LEU A 92 12.89 -12.25 -0.30
CA LEU A 92 12.54 -11.32 -1.37
C LEU A 92 13.70 -11.01 -2.33
N PHE A 93 14.95 -11.12 -1.89
CA PHE A 93 16.11 -10.88 -2.74
C PHE A 93 16.50 -12.14 -3.54
N VAL A 94 16.44 -13.32 -2.93
CA VAL A 94 16.85 -14.60 -3.53
C VAL A 94 15.78 -15.17 -4.46
N LEU A 95 14.49 -15.01 -4.16
CA LEU A 95 13.37 -15.47 -4.99
C LEU A 95 13.37 -14.93 -6.43
N PRO A 96 13.54 -13.60 -6.68
CA PRO A 96 13.58 -13.06 -8.04
C PRO A 96 14.92 -13.34 -8.74
N LEU A 97 16.00 -13.62 -8.00
CA LEU A 97 17.31 -13.98 -8.55
C LEU A 97 17.39 -15.44 -9.00
N LEU A 98 16.56 -16.33 -8.44
CA LEU A 98 16.43 -17.71 -8.91
C LEU A 98 15.55 -17.73 -10.18
N PRO A 99 16.11 -18.02 -11.37
CA PRO A 99 15.35 -18.06 -12.64
C PRO A 99 14.27 -19.14 -12.68
N ALA A 100 14.15 -19.97 -11.62
CA ALA A 100 13.17 -21.05 -11.49
C ALA A 100 11.72 -20.58 -11.27
N ILE A 101 11.49 -19.34 -10.81
CA ILE A 101 10.15 -18.84 -10.43
C ILE A 101 9.49 -17.95 -11.50
N GLY A 102 10.20 -17.64 -12.59
CA GLY A 102 9.61 -17.02 -13.77
C GLY A 102 8.44 -17.81 -14.39
N ARG A 103 8.29 -19.11 -14.08
CA ARG A 103 7.17 -19.94 -14.56
C ARG A 103 5.93 -19.94 -13.67
N PHE A 104 6.04 -19.59 -12.39
CA PHE A 104 4.87 -19.53 -11.49
C PHE A 104 4.18 -18.17 -11.50
N ARG A 105 4.91 -17.11 -11.89
CA ARG A 105 4.33 -15.77 -12.09
C ARG A 105 3.37 -15.72 -13.29
N ASN A 106 3.56 -16.59 -14.28
CA ASN A 106 2.62 -16.73 -15.41
C ASN A 106 1.33 -17.46 -14.99
N LYS A 107 1.40 -18.46 -14.11
CA LYS A 107 0.22 -19.23 -13.70
C LYS A 107 -0.76 -18.46 -12.81
N VAL A 108 -0.29 -17.48 -12.04
CA VAL A 108 -1.18 -16.62 -11.25
C VAL A 108 -1.85 -15.55 -12.14
N GLY A 109 -1.20 -15.12 -13.23
CA GLY A 109 -1.86 -14.30 -14.26
C GLY A 109 -2.87 -15.08 -15.10
N GLU A 110 -2.61 -16.36 -15.38
CA GLU A 110 -3.50 -17.23 -16.18
C GLU A 110 -4.76 -17.68 -15.40
N ALA A 111 -4.74 -17.65 -14.06
CA ALA A 111 -5.90 -18.00 -13.23
C ALA A 111 -6.94 -16.86 -13.13
N GLU A 112 -6.57 -15.61 -13.43
CA GLU A 112 -7.52 -14.48 -13.50
C GLU A 112 -8.22 -14.36 -14.86
N GLU A 113 -7.63 -14.85 -15.95
CA GLU A 113 -8.25 -14.74 -17.30
C GLU A 113 -9.32 -15.82 -17.58
N GLN A 114 -9.52 -16.78 -16.67
CA GLN A 114 -10.53 -17.84 -16.81
C GLN A 114 -11.71 -17.73 -15.82
N ALA A 115 -11.81 -16.64 -15.04
CA ALA A 115 -12.92 -16.39 -14.11
C ALA A 115 -13.79 -15.21 -14.52
#